data_AF-A0A7C2DDF6-F1
#
_entry.id   AF-A0A7C2DDF6-F1
#
_cell.length_a   1.000
_cell.length_b   1.000
_cell.length_c   1.000
_cell.angle_alpha   90.00
_cell.angle_beta   90.00
_cell.angle_gamma   90.00
#
_symmetry.space_group_name_H-M   'P 1'
#
loop_
_entity.id
_entity.type
_entity.pdbx_description
1 polymer ?
#
loop_
_entity_poly.entity_id
_entity_poly.type
_entity_poly.pdbx_seq_one_letter_code
_entity_poly.pdbx_strand_id
1 'polypeptide(L)'
;AIYGPGGRLPWWAVALSVALVAPGEELFWRGLFLPELERALGWTAAAAVLAWAAGILANAPARNLAIWAGAVVAGGVWVWLAVRTGGVLAPAASHAVWTGLMLLSPPLRVLQGMTR
;
A
#
# COMPACT_ATOMS: atom_id res chain seq x y z
N ALA A 1 -4.20 -14.75 -10.81
CA ALA A 1 -4.07 -13.79 -9.70
C ALA A 1 -2.59 -13.55 -9.40
N ILE A 2 -2.17 -12.32 -9.10
CA ILE A 2 -0.76 -11.95 -8.83
C ILE A 2 -0.13 -12.83 -7.74
N TYR A 3 -0.92 -13.26 -6.76
CA TYR A 3 -0.50 -14.15 -5.66
C TYR A 3 -0.91 -15.62 -5.84
N GLY A 4 -1.28 -16.06 -7.04
CA GLY A 4 -1.71 -17.43 -7.31
C GLY A 4 -0.53 -18.43 -7.43
N PRO A 5 -0.77 -19.74 -7.27
CA PRO A 5 0.23 -20.77 -7.50
C PRO A 5 0.81 -20.65 -8.92
N GLY A 6 2.14 -20.49 -9.04
CA GLY A 6 2.84 -20.38 -10.32
C GLY A 6 3.05 -18.97 -10.89
N GLY A 7 2.46 -17.92 -10.31
CA GLY A 7 2.62 -16.54 -10.81
C GLY A 7 4.03 -15.98 -10.62
N ARG A 8 4.93 -16.15 -11.60
CA ARG A 8 6.17 -15.37 -11.70
C ARG A 8 5.87 -14.13 -12.52
N LEU A 9 5.92 -12.96 -11.89
CA LEU A 9 5.88 -11.72 -12.63
C LEU A 9 7.22 -11.51 -13.36
N PRO A 10 7.22 -10.96 -14.57
CA PRO A 10 8.46 -10.52 -15.19
C PRO A 10 9.08 -9.39 -14.38
N TRP A 11 10.41 -9.29 -14.39
CA TRP A 11 11.15 -8.33 -13.57
C TRP A 11 10.71 -6.87 -13.82
N TRP A 12 10.32 -6.53 -15.05
CA TRP A 12 9.85 -5.19 -15.39
C TRP A 12 8.52 -4.86 -14.71
N ALA A 13 7.64 -5.84 -14.48
CA ALA A 13 6.39 -5.61 -13.78
C ALA A 13 6.65 -5.30 -12.31
N VAL A 14 7.59 -6.01 -11.69
CA VAL A 14 8.04 -5.71 -10.33
C VAL A 14 8.67 -4.31 -10.27
N ALA A 15 9.54 -3.97 -11.22
CA ALA A 15 10.17 -2.65 -11.29
C ALA A 15 9.14 -1.53 -11.44
N LEU A 16 8.16 -1.67 -12.33
CA LEU A 16 7.07 -0.70 -12.49
C LEU A 16 6.23 -0.60 -11.20
N SER A 17 5.91 -1.71 -10.55
CA SER A 17 5.15 -1.67 -9.30
C SER A 17 5.90 -0.95 -8.18
N VAL A 18 7.20 -1.20 -8.04
CA VAL A 18 8.03 -0.60 -6.97
C VAL A 18 8.40 0.85 -7.26
N ALA A 19 8.77 1.18 -8.49
CA ALA A 19 9.31 2.49 -8.85
C ALA A 19 8.27 3.49 -9.34
N LEU A 20 7.10 3.02 -9.82
CA LEU A 20 6.07 3.89 -10.36
C LEU A 20 4.75 3.76 -9.60
N VAL A 21 4.21 2.54 -9.45
CA VAL A 21 2.88 2.36 -8.85
C VAL A 21 2.89 2.75 -7.37
N ALA A 22 3.78 2.17 -6.56
CA ALA A 22 3.81 2.47 -5.12
C ALA A 22 4.10 3.97 -4.83
N PRO A 23 5.09 4.64 -5.47
CA PRO A 23 5.27 6.07 -5.30
C PRO A 23 4.10 6.90 -5.82
N GLY A 24 3.49 6.51 -6.95
CA GLY A 24 2.33 7.20 -7.52
C GLY A 24 1.10 7.13 -6.59
N GLU A 25 0.86 5.97 -5.99
CA GLU A 25 -0.18 5.81 -4.98
C GLU A 25 0.09 6.70 -3.76
N GLU A 26 1.32 6.78 -3.27
CA GLU A 26 1.63 7.64 -2.12
C GLU A 26 1.58 9.13 -2.46
N LEU A 27 1.98 9.53 -3.67
CA LEU A 27 1.79 10.91 -4.15
C LEU A 27 0.31 11.28 -4.17
N PHE A 28 -0.56 10.39 -4.64
CA PHE A 28 -2.00 10.63 -4.61
C PHE A 28 -2.55 10.64 -3.18
N TRP A 29 -2.37 9.56 -2.42
CA TRP A 29 -3.02 9.40 -1.12
C TRP A 29 -2.45 10.33 -0.05
N ARG A 30 -1.12 10.49 0.02
CA ARG A 30 -0.43 11.24 1.09
C ARG A 30 0.02 12.62 0.62
N GLY A 31 0.24 12.80 -0.68
CA GLY A 31 0.64 14.09 -1.26
C GLY A 31 -0.54 14.98 -1.64
N LEU A 32 -1.71 14.41 -1.92
CA LEU A 32 -2.90 15.15 -2.35
C LEU A 32 -4.12 14.87 -1.45
N PHE A 33 -4.60 13.63 -1.41
CA PHE A 33 -5.89 13.30 -0.80
C PHE A 33 -5.94 13.61 0.71
N LEU A 34 -4.96 13.13 1.48
CA LEU A 34 -4.89 13.38 2.92
C LEU A 34 -4.73 14.88 3.26
N PRO A 35 -3.79 15.63 2.65
CA PRO A 35 -3.66 17.07 2.90
C PRO A 35 -4.93 17.89 2.55
N GLU A 36 -5.59 17.58 1.44
CA GLU A 36 -6.83 18.28 1.06
C GLU A 36 -7.97 17.95 2.03
N LEU A 37 -8.06 16.69 2.47
CA LEU A 37 -9.05 16.29 3.47
C LEU A 37 -8.77 16.95 4.83
N GLU A 38 -7.50 17.08 5.22
CA GLU A 38 -7.09 17.82 6.40
C GLU A 38 -7.46 19.30 6.31
N ARG A 39 -7.21 19.95 5.17
CA ARG A 39 -7.61 21.35 4.92
C ARG A 39 -9.13 21.52 5.01
N ALA A 40 -9.90 20.59 4.46
CA ALA A 40 -11.36 20.66 4.48
C ALA A 40 -11.95 20.45 5.88
N LEU A 41 -11.34 19.57 6.70
CA LEU A 41 -11.86 19.22 8.02
C LEU A 41 -11.28 20.08 9.15
N GLY A 42 -10.09 20.66 8.98
CA GLY A 42 -9.35 21.32 10.05
C GLY A 42 -8.91 20.39 11.17
N TRP A 43 -8.96 19.07 10.96
CA TRP A 43 -8.68 18.07 11.99
C TRP A 43 -7.89 16.88 11.42
N THR A 44 -6.58 16.87 11.68
CA THR A 44 -5.63 15.87 11.15
C THR A 44 -6.01 14.43 11.48
N ALA A 45 -6.48 14.15 12.71
CA ALA A 45 -6.81 12.78 13.12
C ALA A 45 -8.03 12.24 12.35
N ALA A 46 -9.06 13.05 12.17
CA ALA A 46 -10.23 12.66 11.36
C ALA A 46 -9.84 12.47 9.88
N ALA A 47 -9.03 13.37 9.33
CA ALA A 47 -8.53 13.24 7.96
C ALA A 47 -7.70 11.96 7.77
N ALA A 48 -6.83 11.63 8.72
CA ALA A 48 -6.03 10.41 8.70
C ALA A 48 -6.90 9.14 8.69
N VAL A 49 -7.90 9.06 9.57
CA VAL A 49 -8.81 7.91 9.65
C VAL A 49 -9.64 7.77 8.37
N LEU A 50 -10.18 8.88 7.86
CA LEU A 50 -11.00 8.87 6.65
C LEU A 50 -10.17 8.55 5.39
N ALA A 51 -8.97 9.09 5.27
CA ALA A 51 -8.05 8.76 4.17
C ALA A 51 -7.64 7.29 4.21
N TRP A 52 -7.37 6.75 5.39
CA TRP A 52 -7.08 5.32 5.55
C TRP A 52 -8.27 4.44 5.16
N ALA A 53 -9.47 4.75 5.66
CA ALA A 53 -10.69 4.03 5.33
C ALA A 53 -11.00 4.07 3.82
N ALA A 54 -10.84 5.24 3.19
CA ALA A 54 -10.98 5.39 1.74
C ALA A 54 -9.96 4.54 0.97
N GLY A 55 -8.71 4.51 1.42
CA GLY A 55 -7.66 3.67 0.84
C GLY A 55 -7.95 2.17 0.94
N ILE A 56 -8.55 1.70 2.06
CA ILE A 56 -9.01 0.32 2.19
C ILE A 56 -10.12 0.04 1.16
N LEU A 57 -11.14 0.90 1.07
CA LEU A 57 -12.28 0.70 0.18
C LEU A 57 -11.89 0.79 -1.30
N ALA A 58 -10.89 1.59 -1.66
CA ALA A 58 -10.35 1.66 -3.02
C ALA A 58 -9.81 0.30 -3.52
N ASN A 59 -9.45 -0.60 -2.60
CA ASN A 59 -9.00 -1.96 -2.91
C ASN A 59 -10.15 -2.97 -3.06
N ALA A 60 -11.41 -2.57 -2.92
CA ALA A 60 -12.56 -3.47 -3.05
C ALA A 60 -12.63 -4.25 -4.38
N PRO A 61 -12.36 -3.64 -5.54
CA PRO A 61 -12.36 -4.36 -6.82
C PRO A 61 -11.34 -5.50 -6.92
N ALA A 62 -10.30 -5.50 -6.08
CA ALA A 62 -9.24 -6.51 -6.13
C ALA A 62 -9.73 -7.92 -5.73
N ARG A 63 -10.86 -8.02 -5.01
CA ARG A 63 -11.48 -9.29 -4.54
C ARG A 63 -10.45 -10.28 -3.97
N ASN A 64 -9.46 -9.77 -3.23
CA ASN A 64 -8.34 -10.56 -2.72
C ASN A 64 -8.05 -10.19 -1.26
N LEU A 65 -8.15 -11.17 -0.36
CA LEU A 65 -8.00 -10.96 1.07
C LEU A 65 -6.59 -10.46 1.46
N ALA A 66 -5.53 -10.92 0.79
CA ALA A 66 -4.17 -10.45 1.08
C ALA A 66 -3.99 -8.97 0.71
N ILE A 67 -4.65 -8.51 -0.36
CA ILE A 67 -4.63 -7.08 -0.75
C ILE A 67 -5.38 -6.25 0.28
N TRP A 68 -6.56 -6.69 0.71
CA TRP A 68 -7.33 -6.02 1.76
C TRP A 68 -6.57 -5.97 3.10
N ALA A 69 -6.00 -7.08 3.54
CA ALA A 69 -5.21 -7.14 4.76
C ALA A 69 -3.99 -6.20 4.68
N GLY A 70 -3.31 -6.15 3.53
CA GLY A 70 -2.23 -5.21 3.26
C GLY A 70 -2.70 -3.76 3.34
N ALA A 71 -3.84 -3.42 2.72
CA ALA A 71 -4.41 -2.07 2.77
C ALA A 71 -4.78 -1.63 4.19
N VAL A 72 -5.29 -2.55 5.02
CA VAL A 72 -5.57 -2.28 6.43
C VAL A 72 -4.27 -2.03 7.20
N VAL A 73 -3.34 -2.98 7.19
CA VAL A 73 -2.14 -2.92 8.04
C VAL A 73 -1.12 -1.91 7.50
N ALA A 74 -0.66 -2.12 6.26
CA ALA A 74 0.38 -1.28 5.67
C ALA A 74 -0.16 0.13 5.36
N GLY A 75 -1.42 0.24 4.90
CA GLY A 75 -2.05 1.54 4.69
C GLY A 75 -2.12 2.39 5.96
N GLY A 76 -2.40 1.78 7.11
CA GLY A 76 -2.37 2.45 8.42
C GLY A 76 -0.96 2.94 8.78
N VAL A 77 0.07 2.11 8.56
CA VAL A 77 1.48 2.50 8.74
C VAL A 77 1.85 3.67 7.84
N TRP A 78 1.45 3.67 6.56
CA TRP A 78 1.80 4.74 5.63
C TRP A 78 1.06 6.06 5.93
N VAL A 79 -0.20 6.00 6.38
CA VAL A 79 -0.87 7.21 6.91
C VAL A 79 -0.14 7.74 8.14
N TRP A 80 0.22 6.88 9.09
CA TRP A 80 0.99 7.27 10.27
C TRP A 80 2.34 7.91 9.89
N LEU A 81 3.10 7.30 8.98
CA LEU A 81 4.36 7.85 8.49
C LEU A 81 4.18 9.23 7.86
N ALA A 82 3.15 9.43 7.03
CA ALA A 82 2.86 10.71 6.41
C ALA A 82 2.55 11.79 7.45
N VAL A 83 1.68 11.51 8.42
CA VAL A 83 1.33 12.44 9.49
C VAL A 83 2.54 12.76 10.37
N ARG A 84 3.40 11.78 10.65
CA ARG A 84 4.57 11.97 11.52
C ARG A 84 5.72 12.72 10.84
N THR A 85 5.88 12.54 9.53
CA THR A 85 6.98 13.16 8.76
C THR A 85 6.57 14.42 8.01
N GLY A 86 5.26 14.68 7.88
CA GLY A 86 4.74 15.82 7.11
C GLY A 86 4.97 15.69 5.60
N GLY A 87 5.22 14.50 5.08
CA GLY A 87 5.55 14.31 3.67
C GLY A 87 5.38 12.89 3.14
N VAL A 88 5.58 12.74 1.84
CA VAL A 88 5.32 11.50 1.09
C VAL A 88 6.51 10.54 1.01
N LEU A 89 7.73 11.02 1.31
CA LEU A 89 8.93 10.24 1.06
C LEU A 89 9.02 8.98 1.94
N ALA A 90 8.76 9.13 3.24
CA ALA A 90 8.79 8.01 4.19
C ALA A 90 7.76 6.91 3.86
N PRO A 91 6.45 7.23 3.63
CA PRO A 91 5.50 6.22 3.21
C PRO A 91 5.82 5.65 1.82
N ALA A 92 6.29 6.45 0.85
CA ALA A 92 6.66 5.96 -0.48
C ALA A 92 7.81 4.94 -0.43
N ALA A 93 8.86 5.20 0.35
CA ALA A 93 9.95 4.26 0.53
C ALA A 93 9.48 2.96 1.20
N SER A 94 8.66 3.08 2.26
CA SER A 94 8.09 1.92 2.95
C SER A 94 7.19 1.08 2.04
N HIS A 95 6.32 1.73 1.26
CA HIS A 95 5.42 1.09 0.33
C HIS A 95 6.20 0.42 -0.81
N ALA A 96 7.19 1.08 -1.40
CA ALA A 96 8.04 0.49 -2.43
C ALA A 96 8.74 -0.80 -1.95
N VAL A 97 9.29 -0.80 -0.73
CA VAL A 97 9.91 -1.99 -0.12
C VAL A 97 8.87 -3.08 0.11
N TRP A 98 7.71 -2.74 0.69
CA TRP A 98 6.62 -3.69 0.92
C TRP A 98 6.14 -4.34 -0.38
N THR A 99 5.91 -3.55 -1.43
CA THR A 99 5.50 -4.04 -2.75
C THR A 99 6.55 -4.97 -3.35
N GLY A 100 7.84 -4.62 -3.26
CA GLY A 100 8.93 -5.50 -3.67
C GLY A 100 8.89 -6.85 -2.95
N LEU A 101 8.77 -6.83 -1.62
CA LEU A 101 8.69 -8.04 -0.80
C LEU A 101 7.47 -8.91 -1.16
N MET A 102 6.29 -8.30 -1.31
CA MET A 102 5.06 -9.02 -1.62
C MET A 102 5.08 -9.67 -3.01
N LEU A 103 5.71 -9.03 -4.00
CA LEU A 103 5.79 -9.57 -5.36
C LEU A 103 6.91 -10.61 -5.52
N LEU A 104 8.07 -10.41 -4.86
CA LEU A 104 9.21 -11.31 -4.95
C LEU A 104 9.07 -12.52 -4.01
N SER A 105 8.42 -12.34 -2.87
CA SER A 105 8.18 -13.38 -1.86
C SER A 105 6.74 -13.38 -1.35
N PRO A 106 5.75 -13.78 -2.19
CA PRO A 106 4.34 -13.82 -1.79
C PRO A 106 4.08 -14.68 -0.55
N PRO A 107 3.29 -14.22 0.44
CA PRO A 107 3.09 -14.92 1.72
C PRO A 107 2.53 -16.35 1.58
N LEU A 108 1.68 -16.61 0.57
CA LEU A 108 1.11 -17.95 0.34
C LEU A 108 2.14 -18.98 -0.16
N ARG A 109 3.25 -18.54 -0.78
CA ARG A 109 4.33 -19.45 -1.20
C ARG A 109 5.18 -19.91 -0.02
N VAL A 110 5.34 -19.07 1.00
CA VAL A 110 6.11 -19.40 2.21
C VAL A 110 5.42 -20.52 2.99
N LEU A 111 4.11 -20.41 3.22
CA LEU A 111 3.34 -21.44 3.93
C LEU A 111 3.35 -22.79 3.20
N GLN A 112 3.24 -22.78 1.87
CA GLN A 112 3.29 -24.02 1.06
C GLN A 112 4.69 -24.65 1.01
N GLY A 113 5.74 -23.85 1.13
CA GLY A 113 7.13 -24.31 1.17
C GLY A 113 7.54 -24.90 2.52
N MET A 114 6.91 -24.47 3.63
CA MET A 114 7.14 -25.04 4.97
C MET A 114 6.42 -26.37 5.21
N THR A 115 5.40 -26.68 4.40
CA THR A 115 4.61 -27.93 4.49
C THR A 115 5.14 -29.06 3.59
N ARG A 116 6.29 -28.87 2.95
CA ARG A 116 6.99 -29.90 2.15
C ARG A 116 8.34 -30.20 2.79
#